data_AF-A0A2E7UT75-F1
#
_entry.id   AF-A0A2E7UT75-F1
#
_cell.length_a   1.000
_cell.length_b   1.000
_cell.length_c   1.000
_cell.angle_alpha   90.00
_cell.angle_beta   90.00
_cell.angle_gamma   90.00
#
_symmetry.space_group_name_H-M   'P 1'
#
loop_
_entity.id
_entity.type
_entity.pdbx_description
1 polymer ?
#
loop_
_entity_poly.entity_id
_entity_poly.type
_entity_poly.pdbx_seq_one_letter_code
_entity_poly.pdbx_strand_id
1 'polypeptide(L)'
;MGWFERQVGSRDAAEVNREHARYVRASKVVECLDDLAGPFGCRRFLVRFERLGGRVRIVAIDAATLSWGGGPPPSDPNHRKRDALERALNRLHANMSLGPGWNRGVFAYVRDAHGVTEVNPAFDEDSDIAQLETLPVPGPPGHPLEEKSTLDLLAIHTARMHRIVVASRGKASDWDWWEVDDDTRLTLHYEGHPSRTLKCMVLATHETHASRFTWHSPRPVGSETVFQTPTFASTFDASMEVGFLSCAALDAEWLFVQPYDDRGGQLLVAVFR
;
A
#
# COMPACT_ATOMS: atom_id res chain seq x y z
N MET A 1 5.50 29.51 24.24
CA MET A 1 4.78 28.46 24.97
C MET A 1 3.92 27.73 23.96
N GLY A 2 4.21 26.46 23.74
CA GLY A 2 3.58 25.63 22.72
C GLY A 2 2.10 25.36 23.02
N TRP A 3 1.37 24.86 22.03
CA TRP A 3 -0.04 24.50 22.20
C TRP A 3 -0.19 23.38 23.22
N PHE A 4 0.62 22.33 23.10
CA PHE A 4 0.61 21.19 24.00
C PHE A 4 0.96 21.60 25.44
N GLU A 5 1.98 22.45 25.61
CA GLU A 5 2.39 22.98 26.92
C GLU A 5 1.22 23.70 27.63
N ARG A 6 0.39 24.44 26.88
CA ARG A 6 -0.82 25.08 27.45
C ARG A 6 -1.86 24.06 27.91
N GLN A 7 -2.02 22.94 27.19
CA GLN A 7 -2.96 21.88 27.57
C GLN A 7 -2.48 21.09 28.78
N VAL A 8 -1.16 20.89 28.89
CA VAL A 8 -0.53 20.27 30.06
C VAL A 8 -0.77 21.14 31.28
N GLY A 9 -0.33 22.40 31.29
CA GLY A 9 -0.52 23.27 32.45
C GLY A 9 -0.06 22.61 33.75
N SER A 10 -0.99 22.29 34.64
CA SER A 10 -0.76 21.54 35.89
C SER A 10 -1.14 20.04 35.85
N ARG A 11 -1.65 19.56 34.71
CA ARG A 11 -2.03 18.16 34.46
C ARG A 11 -0.79 17.32 34.14
N ASP A 12 -0.93 16.00 34.27
CA ASP A 12 0.07 15.05 33.78
C ASP A 12 0.10 15.03 32.24
N ALA A 13 1.30 15.18 31.66
CA ALA A 13 1.48 15.18 30.21
C ALA A 13 1.07 13.84 29.57
N ALA A 14 1.25 12.72 30.27
CA ALA A 14 0.84 11.42 29.74
C ALA A 14 -0.70 11.29 29.68
N GLU A 15 -1.43 11.91 30.61
CA GLU A 15 -2.89 11.97 30.57
C GLU A 15 -3.39 12.78 29.36
N VAL A 16 -2.83 13.97 29.15
CA VAL A 16 -3.19 14.83 28.01
C VAL A 16 -2.90 14.12 26.68
N ASN A 17 -1.77 13.43 26.57
CA ASN A 17 -1.45 12.61 25.39
C ASN A 17 -2.46 11.48 25.15
N ARG A 18 -2.87 10.76 26.21
CA ARG A 18 -3.91 9.71 26.08
C ARG A 18 -5.23 10.29 25.62
N GLU A 19 -5.60 11.46 26.11
CA GLU A 19 -6.82 12.17 25.72
C GLU A 19 -6.77 12.57 24.23
N HIS A 20 -5.67 13.18 23.78
CA HIS A 20 -5.46 13.55 22.38
C HIS A 20 -5.49 12.34 21.46
N ALA A 21 -4.79 11.26 21.82
CA ALA A 21 -4.81 10.01 21.06
C ALA A 21 -6.22 9.40 20.97
N ARG A 22 -7.10 9.64 21.96
CA ARG A 22 -8.51 9.24 21.89
C ARG A 22 -9.27 10.05 20.86
N TYR A 23 -9.10 11.38 20.84
CA TYR A 23 -9.77 12.24 19.86
C TYR A 23 -9.33 11.94 18.42
N VAL A 24 -8.02 11.75 18.21
CA VAL A 24 -7.46 11.38 16.90
C VAL A 24 -8.04 10.06 16.43
N ARG A 25 -8.06 9.02 17.28
CA ARG A 25 -8.68 7.73 16.93
C ARG A 25 -10.17 7.87 16.62
N ALA A 26 -10.94 8.56 17.46
CA ALA A 26 -12.38 8.74 17.25
C ALA A 26 -12.72 9.52 15.96
N SER A 27 -11.81 10.36 15.48
CA SER A 27 -12.00 11.15 14.25
C SER A 27 -11.79 10.35 12.96
N LYS A 28 -11.08 9.22 13.03
CA LYS A 28 -10.59 8.42 11.89
C LYS A 28 -9.58 9.14 11.00
N VAL A 29 -8.85 10.12 11.53
CA VAL A 29 -7.82 10.84 10.76
C VAL A 29 -6.70 9.90 10.32
N VAL A 30 -6.25 8.98 11.17
CA VAL A 30 -5.17 8.02 10.83
C VAL A 30 -5.59 7.14 9.65
N GLU A 31 -6.80 6.56 9.67
CA GLU A 31 -7.33 5.78 8.55
C GLU A 31 -7.35 6.58 7.24
N CYS A 32 -7.76 7.85 7.29
CA CYS A 32 -7.77 8.72 6.11
C CYS A 32 -6.35 9.10 5.64
N LEU A 33 -5.38 9.19 6.55
CA LEU A 33 -3.98 9.41 6.21
C LEU A 33 -3.36 8.16 5.56
N ASP A 34 -3.68 6.96 6.04
CA ASP A 34 -3.28 5.69 5.42
C ASP A 34 -3.85 5.56 4.00
N ASP A 35 -5.14 5.87 3.82
CA ASP A 35 -5.79 5.89 2.51
C ASP A 35 -5.11 6.90 1.56
N LEU A 36 -4.79 8.09 2.06
CA LEU A 36 -4.07 9.13 1.33
C LEU A 36 -2.66 8.65 0.92
N ALA A 37 -1.93 8.05 1.86
CA ALA A 37 -0.61 7.45 1.68
C ALA A 37 -0.61 6.29 0.66
N GLY A 38 -1.78 5.69 0.40
CA GLY A 38 -1.93 4.57 -0.52
C GLY A 38 -1.54 3.24 0.12
N PRO A 39 -1.74 2.12 -0.59
CA PRO A 39 -1.81 0.78 0.00
C PRO A 39 -0.47 0.20 0.46
N PHE A 40 0.64 0.66 -0.10
CA PHE A 40 2.00 0.18 0.20
C PHE A 40 3.01 1.28 -0.13
N GLY A 41 4.29 1.01 0.14
CA GLY A 41 5.38 1.93 -0.18
C GLY A 41 5.84 2.79 0.99
N CYS A 42 7.07 3.27 0.92
CA CYS A 42 7.61 4.19 1.92
C CYS A 42 6.97 5.57 1.76
N ARG A 43 6.53 6.19 2.85
CA ARG A 43 5.86 7.49 2.82
C ARG A 43 6.42 8.42 3.86
N ARG A 44 6.49 9.70 3.52
CA ARG A 44 7.02 10.77 4.35
C ARG A 44 6.46 12.10 3.89
N PHE A 45 5.49 12.63 4.63
CA PHE A 45 4.85 13.90 4.29
C PHE A 45 4.24 14.58 5.52
N LEU A 46 4.01 15.88 5.39
CA LEU A 46 3.22 16.69 6.31
C LEU A 46 1.91 17.07 5.63
N VAL A 47 0.79 16.98 6.35
CA VAL A 47 -0.49 17.57 5.92
C VAL A 47 -0.77 18.78 6.80
N ARG A 48 -0.72 19.98 6.23
CA ARG A 48 -1.07 21.23 6.91
C ARG A 48 -2.53 21.56 6.71
N PHE A 49 -3.20 21.97 7.78
CA PHE A 49 -4.61 22.29 7.76
C PHE A 49 -4.95 23.47 8.66
N GLU A 50 -6.00 24.19 8.28
CA GLU A 50 -6.45 25.39 8.97
C GLU A 50 -7.98 25.45 9.00
N ARG A 51 -8.52 26.10 10.03
CA ARG A 51 -9.94 26.39 10.14
C ARG A 51 -10.27 27.67 9.37
N LEU A 52 -10.91 27.51 8.22
CA LEU A 52 -11.32 28.60 7.34
C LEU A 52 -12.84 28.57 7.18
N GLY A 53 -13.51 29.69 7.46
CA GLY A 53 -14.98 29.81 7.29
C GLY A 53 -15.77 28.77 8.09
N GLY A 54 -15.30 28.42 9.29
CA GLY A 54 -15.96 27.45 10.17
C GLY A 54 -15.72 25.98 9.81
N ARG A 55 -14.90 25.68 8.79
CA ARG A 55 -14.51 24.32 8.40
C ARG A 55 -13.01 24.17 8.41
N VAL A 56 -12.53 22.97 8.75
CA VAL A 56 -11.11 22.63 8.59
C VAL A 56 -10.85 22.28 7.14
N ARG A 57 -9.81 22.89 6.55
CA ARG A 57 -9.34 22.71 5.18
C ARG A 57 -7.87 22.34 5.18
N ILE A 58 -7.47 21.45 4.28
CA ILE A 58 -6.05 21.18 4.03
C ILE A 58 -5.52 22.35 3.20
N VAL A 59 -4.44 22.98 3.63
CA VAL A 59 -3.83 24.13 2.95
C VAL A 59 -2.58 23.74 2.16
N ALA A 60 -1.84 22.75 2.64
CA ALA A 60 -0.65 22.24 1.96
C ALA A 60 -0.39 20.77 2.32
N ILE A 61 0.29 20.07 1.42
CA ILE A 61 0.91 18.76 1.69
C ILE A 61 2.39 18.91 1.34
N ASP A 62 3.25 18.96 2.36
CA ASP A 62 4.68 19.06 2.16
C ASP A 62 5.27 17.66 2.08
N ALA A 63 5.94 17.33 0.99
CA ALA A 63 6.53 16.02 0.78
C ALA A 63 7.74 16.10 -0.14
N ALA A 64 8.61 15.10 -0.03
CA ALA A 64 9.76 14.94 -0.91
C ALA A 64 9.92 13.46 -1.26
N THR A 65 10.33 13.19 -2.49
CA THR A 65 10.65 11.84 -2.95
C THR A 65 11.86 11.29 -2.18
N LEU A 66 11.79 10.02 -1.81
CA LEU A 66 12.90 9.33 -1.15
C LEU A 66 13.88 8.76 -2.19
N SER A 67 15.14 8.55 -1.78
CA SER A 67 16.20 8.03 -2.67
C SER A 67 15.96 6.60 -3.17
N TRP A 68 15.12 5.82 -2.49
CA TRP A 68 14.77 4.43 -2.81
C TRP A 68 13.29 4.27 -3.21
N GLY A 69 12.68 5.36 -3.71
CA GLY A 69 11.28 5.36 -4.14
C GLY A 69 10.28 5.74 -3.04
N GLY A 70 9.09 6.17 -3.47
CA GLY A 70 8.05 6.67 -2.58
C GLY A 70 8.33 8.07 -2.03
N GLY A 71 7.82 8.36 -0.83
CA GLY A 71 7.87 9.68 -0.19
C GLY A 71 6.51 10.37 -0.16
N PRO A 72 6.10 11.09 -1.23
CA PRO A 72 4.82 11.76 -1.27
C PRO A 72 3.65 10.76 -1.35
N PRO A 73 2.44 11.18 -0.90
CA PRO A 73 1.22 10.46 -1.24
C PRO A 73 1.08 10.28 -2.76
N PRO A 74 0.51 9.15 -3.24
CA PRO A 74 0.12 9.01 -4.63
C PRO A 74 -0.84 10.12 -5.08
N SER A 75 -0.89 10.39 -6.39
CA SER A 75 -1.79 11.41 -6.95
C SER A 75 -3.25 11.12 -6.61
N ASP A 76 -3.98 12.14 -6.15
CA ASP A 76 -5.43 12.10 -5.89
C ASP A 76 -6.15 13.09 -6.83
N PRO A 77 -6.30 12.78 -8.12
CA PRO A 77 -6.78 13.72 -9.14
C PRO A 77 -8.23 14.17 -8.90
N ASN A 78 -9.04 13.34 -8.24
CA ASN A 78 -10.43 13.63 -7.93
C ASN A 78 -10.63 14.21 -6.53
N HIS A 79 -9.54 14.46 -5.79
CA HIS A 79 -9.52 14.96 -4.42
C HIS A 79 -10.35 14.14 -3.41
N ARG A 80 -10.71 12.88 -3.73
CA ARG A 80 -11.61 12.08 -2.90
C ARG A 80 -10.99 11.76 -1.54
N LYS A 81 -9.68 11.46 -1.53
CA LYS A 81 -8.93 11.12 -0.32
C LYS A 81 -8.68 12.38 0.50
N ARG A 82 -8.30 13.47 -0.16
CA ARG A 82 -8.19 14.80 0.47
C ARG A 82 -9.51 15.21 1.15
N ASP A 83 -10.63 15.10 0.46
CA ASP A 83 -11.95 15.46 1.01
C ASP A 83 -12.37 14.57 2.18
N ALA A 84 -12.02 13.28 2.13
CA ALA A 84 -12.26 12.36 3.25
C ALA A 84 -11.44 12.76 4.49
N LEU A 85 -10.18 13.12 4.30
CA LEU A 85 -9.32 13.62 5.35
C LEU A 85 -9.84 14.95 5.92
N GLU A 86 -10.29 15.89 5.09
CA GLU A 86 -10.92 17.13 5.58
C GLU A 86 -12.17 16.83 6.44
N ARG A 87 -13.02 15.88 6.03
CA ARG A 87 -14.17 15.45 6.85
C ARG A 87 -13.71 14.86 8.19
N ALA A 88 -12.64 14.08 8.20
CA ALA A 88 -12.05 13.54 9.44
C ALA A 88 -11.49 14.64 10.35
N LEU A 89 -10.80 15.63 9.78
CA LEU A 89 -10.29 16.79 10.51
C LEU A 89 -11.42 17.65 11.09
N ASN A 90 -12.53 17.82 10.36
CA ASN A 90 -13.71 18.50 10.90
C ASN A 90 -14.33 17.75 12.08
N ARG A 91 -14.37 16.40 12.03
CA ARG A 91 -14.78 15.58 13.18
C ARG A 91 -13.80 15.72 14.34
N LEU A 92 -12.50 15.72 14.09
CA LEU A 92 -11.48 15.91 15.12
C LEU A 92 -11.67 17.26 15.84
N HIS A 93 -11.81 18.34 15.08
CA HIS A 93 -12.06 19.67 15.63
C HIS A 93 -13.36 19.71 16.46
N ALA A 94 -14.44 19.09 15.98
CA ALA A 94 -15.69 19.00 16.73
C ALA A 94 -15.54 18.18 18.02
N ASN A 95 -14.83 17.05 17.97
CA ASN A 95 -14.59 16.20 19.14
C ASN A 95 -13.77 16.92 20.22
N MET A 96 -12.92 17.88 19.83
CA MET A 96 -12.08 18.67 20.72
C MET A 96 -12.72 20.01 21.14
N SER A 97 -13.95 20.31 20.69
CA SER A 97 -14.53 21.65 20.84
C SER A 97 -14.83 22.07 22.28
N LEU A 98 -15.02 21.11 23.18
CA LEU A 98 -15.23 21.33 24.62
C LEU A 98 -13.94 21.15 25.45
N GLY A 99 -12.82 20.88 24.77
CA GLY A 99 -11.52 20.67 25.40
C GLY A 99 -10.43 21.48 24.69
N PRO A 100 -9.33 20.86 24.27
CA PRO A 100 -8.19 21.57 23.71
C PRO A 100 -8.48 22.07 22.29
N GLY A 101 -8.92 23.33 22.17
CA GLY A 101 -9.22 23.97 20.88
C GLY A 101 -7.98 24.32 20.07
N TRP A 102 -8.10 24.34 18.75
CA TRP A 102 -7.04 24.73 17.82
C TRP A 102 -7.63 25.36 16.56
N ASN A 103 -6.84 26.18 15.85
CA ASN A 103 -7.25 26.81 14.60
C ASN A 103 -6.41 26.36 13.39
N ARG A 104 -5.18 25.91 13.63
CA ARG A 104 -4.34 25.29 12.60
C ARG A 104 -3.62 24.08 13.15
N GLY A 105 -3.10 23.25 12.26
CA GLY A 105 -2.30 22.12 12.65
C GLY A 105 -1.62 21.44 11.49
N VAL A 106 -0.84 20.43 11.84
CA VAL A 106 -0.11 19.58 10.91
C VAL A 106 -0.13 18.14 11.40
N PHE A 107 -0.33 17.22 10.46
CA PHE A 107 -0.09 15.80 10.70
C PHE A 107 1.18 15.40 9.97
N ALA A 108 2.19 14.98 10.72
CA ALA A 108 3.34 14.27 10.18
C ALA A 108 3.02 12.81 10.01
N TYR A 109 3.29 12.28 8.82
CA TYR A 109 3.06 10.89 8.46
C TYR A 109 4.34 10.27 7.93
N VAL A 110 4.74 9.16 8.53
CA VAL A 110 5.89 8.36 8.10
C VAL A 110 5.47 6.90 8.04
N ARG A 111 5.80 6.23 6.94
CA ARG A 111 5.60 4.79 6.78
C ARG A 111 6.83 4.15 6.17
N ASP A 112 7.28 3.04 6.75
CA ASP A 112 8.41 2.27 6.24
C ASP A 112 8.01 1.26 5.15
N ALA A 113 8.98 0.52 4.61
CA ALA A 113 8.74 -0.50 3.59
C ALA A 113 7.92 -1.70 4.09
N HIS A 114 7.84 -1.91 5.41
CA HIS A 114 7.05 -2.98 6.03
C HIS A 114 5.62 -2.55 6.36
N GLY A 115 5.29 -1.28 6.13
CA GLY A 115 3.97 -0.72 6.43
C GLY A 115 3.81 -0.23 7.87
N VAL A 116 4.89 -0.21 8.67
CA VAL A 116 4.85 0.38 10.02
C VAL A 116 4.68 1.88 9.87
N THR A 117 3.63 2.40 10.50
CA THR A 117 3.19 3.78 10.34
C THR A 117 3.32 4.55 11.64
N GLU A 118 3.87 5.76 11.54
CA GLU A 118 3.96 6.74 12.62
C GLU A 118 3.21 8.01 12.21
N VAL A 119 2.31 8.48 13.07
CA VAL A 119 1.51 9.69 12.86
C VAL A 119 1.65 10.61 14.06
N ASN A 120 2.24 11.79 13.83
CA ASN A 120 2.45 12.79 14.88
C ASN A 120 1.65 14.06 14.59
N PRO A 121 0.60 14.37 15.37
CA PRO A 121 -0.11 15.64 15.29
C PRO A 121 0.65 16.76 16.00
N ALA A 122 0.60 17.97 15.44
CA ALA A 122 0.95 19.21 16.13
C ALA A 122 -0.06 20.31 15.78
N PHE A 123 -0.41 21.17 16.73
CA PHE A 123 -1.48 22.17 16.59
C PHE A 123 -0.99 23.57 16.96
N ASP A 124 -1.62 24.59 16.36
CA ASP A 124 -1.31 26.01 16.53
C ASP A 124 0.21 26.29 16.52
N GLU A 125 0.79 26.79 17.62
CA GLU A 125 2.21 27.15 17.67
C GLU A 125 3.14 25.94 17.49
N ASP A 126 2.71 24.74 17.89
CA ASP A 126 3.51 23.52 17.70
C ASP A 126 3.53 23.10 16.22
N SER A 127 2.55 23.54 15.43
CA SER A 127 2.50 23.24 13.99
C SER A 127 3.47 24.10 13.16
N ASP A 128 3.87 25.26 13.70
CA ASP A 128 4.77 26.19 13.03
C ASP A 128 6.23 25.68 13.04
N ILE A 129 6.59 24.87 14.05
CA ILE A 129 7.93 24.27 14.17
C ILE A 129 8.09 22.96 13.38
N ALA A 130 6.98 22.33 12.97
CA ALA A 130 7.03 21.08 12.23
C ALA A 130 7.50 21.34 10.80
N GLN A 131 8.63 20.71 10.45
CA GLN A 131 9.24 20.80 9.12
C GLN A 131 9.44 19.42 8.53
N LEU A 132 9.35 19.32 7.20
CA LEU A 132 9.49 18.04 6.53
C LEU A 132 10.88 17.47 6.82
N GLU A 133 11.91 18.30 6.84
CA GLU A 133 13.32 17.99 7.11
C GLU A 133 13.53 17.38 8.50
N THR A 134 12.70 17.74 9.48
CA THR A 134 12.78 17.22 10.86
C THR A 134 12.14 15.84 11.03
N LEU A 135 11.34 15.38 10.07
CA LEU A 135 10.73 14.06 10.14
C LEU A 135 11.76 12.96 9.97
N PRO A 136 11.62 11.82 10.67
CA PRO A 136 12.46 10.67 10.40
C PRO A 136 12.31 10.25 8.94
N VAL A 137 13.43 9.83 8.36
CA VAL A 137 13.45 9.21 7.04
C VAL A 137 13.31 7.71 7.29
N PRO A 138 12.26 7.03 6.79
CA PRO A 138 12.15 5.58 6.93
C PRO A 138 13.43 4.92 6.42
N GLY A 139 14.03 4.00 7.18
CA GLY A 139 15.29 3.39 6.78
C GLY A 139 15.16 2.55 5.49
N PRO A 140 16.25 2.34 4.73
CA PRO A 140 16.27 1.39 3.63
C PRO A 140 16.08 -0.06 4.14
N PRO A 141 15.66 -1.00 3.27
CA PRO A 141 15.42 -0.84 1.83
C PRO A 141 14.10 -0.11 1.52
N GLY A 142 13.93 0.34 0.27
CA GLY A 142 12.65 0.81 -0.22
C GLY A 142 11.64 -0.32 -0.38
N HIS A 143 10.41 0.04 -0.74
CA HIS A 143 9.41 -0.96 -1.06
C HIS A 143 9.74 -1.60 -2.42
N PRO A 144 9.73 -2.94 -2.57
CA PRO A 144 10.20 -3.63 -3.78
C PRO A 144 9.50 -3.19 -5.07
N LEU A 145 8.23 -2.79 -4.98
CA LEU A 145 7.45 -2.28 -6.12
C LEU A 145 7.79 -0.83 -6.53
N GLU A 146 8.47 -0.08 -5.67
CA GLU A 146 8.84 1.33 -5.91
C GLU A 146 10.32 1.50 -6.22
N GLU A 147 11.10 0.42 -6.09
CA GLU A 147 12.52 0.39 -6.44
C GLU A 147 12.72 0.65 -7.94
N LYS A 148 13.73 1.45 -8.28
CA LYS A 148 13.99 1.84 -9.67
C LYS A 148 14.20 0.64 -10.59
N SER A 149 14.92 -0.38 -10.13
CA SER A 149 15.13 -1.62 -10.91
C SER A 149 13.82 -2.31 -11.27
N THR A 150 12.84 -2.28 -10.38
CA THR A 150 11.52 -2.86 -10.63
C THR A 150 10.73 -2.04 -11.65
N LEU A 151 10.77 -0.71 -11.53
CA LEU A 151 10.12 0.18 -12.50
C LEU A 151 10.74 0.06 -13.90
N ASP A 152 12.08 -0.05 -13.98
CA ASP A 152 12.81 -0.27 -15.22
C ASP A 152 12.44 -1.64 -15.85
N LEU A 153 12.33 -2.70 -15.03
CA LEU A 153 11.85 -4.01 -15.50
C LEU A 153 10.45 -3.96 -16.10
N LEU A 154 9.50 -3.31 -15.41
CA LEU A 154 8.13 -3.15 -15.90
C LEU A 154 8.12 -2.45 -17.26
N ALA A 155 8.92 -1.39 -17.42
CA ALA A 155 9.06 -0.67 -18.68
C ALA A 155 9.65 -1.57 -19.80
N ILE A 156 10.71 -2.33 -19.49
CA ILE A 156 11.35 -3.24 -20.45
C ILE A 156 10.37 -4.33 -20.93
N HIS A 157 9.59 -4.92 -20.02
CA HIS A 157 8.72 -6.06 -20.32
C HIS A 157 7.30 -5.69 -20.74
N THR A 158 6.93 -4.40 -20.76
CA THR A 158 5.56 -3.92 -21.03
C THR A 158 4.91 -4.61 -22.24
N ALA A 159 5.59 -4.66 -23.39
CA ALA A 159 5.02 -5.26 -24.60
C ALA A 159 4.79 -6.77 -24.48
N ARG A 160 5.65 -7.49 -23.75
CA ARG A 160 5.50 -8.93 -23.51
C ARG A 160 4.44 -9.21 -22.46
N MET A 161 4.41 -8.44 -21.38
CA MET A 161 3.36 -8.51 -20.36
C MET A 161 1.98 -8.33 -21.00
N HIS A 162 1.83 -7.38 -21.92
CA HIS A 162 0.57 -7.19 -22.65
C HIS A 162 0.12 -8.45 -23.42
N ARG A 163 1.05 -9.15 -24.09
CA ARG A 163 0.73 -10.42 -24.78
C ARG A 163 0.27 -11.50 -23.80
N ILE A 164 0.92 -11.59 -22.64
CA ILE A 164 0.57 -12.57 -21.59
C ILE A 164 -0.80 -12.24 -21.00
N VAL A 165 -1.10 -10.95 -20.75
CA VAL A 165 -2.44 -10.51 -20.31
C VAL A 165 -3.52 -10.95 -21.28
N VAL A 166 -3.32 -10.73 -22.59
CA VAL A 166 -4.25 -11.15 -23.63
C VAL A 166 -4.39 -12.67 -23.66
N ALA A 167 -3.27 -13.41 -23.58
CA ALA A 167 -3.27 -14.86 -23.56
C ALA A 167 -3.99 -15.44 -22.34
N SER A 168 -3.75 -14.90 -21.14
CA SER A 168 -4.42 -15.27 -19.90
C SER A 168 -5.92 -15.05 -19.96
N ARG A 169 -6.36 -13.88 -20.44
CA ARG A 169 -7.80 -13.57 -20.58
C ARG A 169 -8.49 -14.42 -21.64
N GLY A 170 -7.74 -14.88 -22.64
CA GLY A 170 -8.25 -15.73 -23.72
C GLY A 170 -8.38 -17.21 -23.33
N LYS A 171 -7.90 -17.64 -22.17
CA LYS A 171 -8.12 -19.02 -21.70
C LYS A 171 -9.54 -19.15 -21.16
N ALA A 172 -10.28 -20.13 -21.68
CA ALA A 172 -11.57 -20.51 -21.13
C ALA A 172 -11.35 -21.07 -19.72
N SER A 173 -12.13 -20.60 -18.74
CA SER A 173 -12.19 -21.16 -17.39
C SER A 173 -13.33 -22.17 -17.28
N ASP A 174 -13.31 -23.16 -18.17
CA ASP A 174 -14.33 -24.19 -18.35
C ASP A 174 -13.98 -25.53 -17.68
N TRP A 175 -12.88 -25.56 -16.91
CA TRP A 175 -12.53 -26.68 -16.04
C TRP A 175 -13.33 -26.65 -14.73
N ASP A 176 -13.62 -27.82 -14.16
CA ASP A 176 -14.37 -27.95 -12.90
C ASP A 176 -13.48 -27.79 -11.67
N TRP A 177 -12.29 -28.38 -11.73
CA TRP A 177 -11.29 -28.27 -10.69
C TRP A 177 -9.89 -28.42 -11.28
N TRP A 178 -8.89 -28.05 -10.48
CA TRP A 178 -7.50 -28.02 -10.90
C TRP A 178 -6.60 -28.47 -9.75
N GLU A 179 -5.44 -29.00 -10.10
CA GLU A 179 -4.37 -29.32 -9.15
C GLU A 179 -3.01 -28.95 -9.74
N VAL A 180 -2.06 -28.68 -8.85
CA VAL A 180 -0.67 -28.47 -9.21
C VAL A 180 0.18 -29.50 -8.48
N ASP A 181 0.90 -30.31 -9.26
CA ASP A 181 1.82 -31.31 -8.74
C ASP A 181 3.27 -30.80 -8.80
N ASP A 182 4.00 -30.97 -7.71
CA ASP A 182 5.44 -30.68 -7.57
C ASP A 182 5.85 -29.31 -8.13
N ASP A 183 4.97 -28.31 -8.01
CA ASP A 183 5.11 -26.95 -8.55
C ASP A 183 5.41 -26.85 -10.06
N THR A 184 5.33 -27.96 -10.81
CA THR A 184 5.83 -28.06 -12.20
C THR A 184 4.79 -28.56 -13.20
N ARG A 185 3.68 -29.10 -12.71
CA ARG A 185 2.62 -29.65 -13.54
C ARG A 185 1.25 -29.14 -13.08
N LEU A 186 0.55 -28.45 -13.98
CA LEU A 186 -0.84 -28.02 -13.78
C LEU A 186 -1.76 -29.01 -14.49
N THR A 187 -2.69 -29.61 -13.76
CA THR A 187 -3.74 -30.48 -14.33
C THR A 187 -5.09 -29.78 -14.21
N LEU A 188 -5.80 -29.68 -15.34
CA LEU A 188 -7.14 -29.13 -15.43
C LEU A 188 -8.13 -30.27 -15.68
N HIS A 189 -9.14 -30.40 -14.84
CA HIS A 189 -10.13 -31.47 -14.90
C HIS A 189 -11.45 -30.96 -15.47
N TYR A 190 -12.05 -31.76 -16.34
CA TYR A 190 -13.26 -31.43 -17.07
C TYR A 190 -14.28 -32.56 -16.92
N GLU A 191 -15.53 -32.22 -16.65
CA GLU A 191 -16.61 -33.17 -16.48
C GLU A 191 -16.90 -33.86 -17.82
N GLY A 192 -16.83 -35.19 -17.84
CA GLY A 192 -17.09 -35.97 -19.04
C GLY A 192 -16.03 -35.83 -20.14
N HIS A 193 -14.90 -35.15 -19.88
CA HIS A 193 -13.81 -34.96 -20.83
C HIS A 193 -12.44 -35.34 -20.22
N PRO A 194 -11.45 -35.72 -21.04
CA PRO A 194 -10.10 -35.97 -20.55
C PRO A 194 -9.49 -34.74 -19.89
N SER A 195 -8.80 -34.94 -18.76
CA SER A 195 -8.02 -33.90 -18.12
C SER A 195 -6.90 -33.40 -19.03
N ARG A 196 -6.57 -32.12 -18.90
CA ARG A 196 -5.48 -31.49 -19.63
C ARG A 196 -4.32 -31.19 -18.69
N THR A 197 -3.14 -31.71 -19.03
CA THR A 197 -1.91 -31.46 -18.28
C THR A 197 -1.04 -30.45 -19.01
N LEU A 198 -0.50 -29.49 -18.26
CA LEU A 198 0.32 -28.39 -18.74
C LEU A 198 1.58 -28.30 -17.90
N LYS A 199 2.71 -27.97 -18.54
CA LYS A 199 3.93 -27.61 -17.80
C LYS A 199 3.73 -26.26 -17.15
N CYS A 200 4.10 -26.13 -15.87
CA CYS A 200 3.94 -24.88 -15.14
C CYS A 200 5.12 -24.60 -14.19
N MET A 201 5.04 -23.45 -13.52
CA MET A 201 5.85 -23.08 -12.37
C MET A 201 4.96 -22.29 -11.42
N VAL A 202 4.82 -22.75 -10.17
CA VAL A 202 4.17 -21.94 -9.13
C VAL A 202 5.03 -20.72 -8.85
N LEU A 203 4.42 -19.54 -8.96
CA LEU A 203 5.11 -18.28 -8.74
C LEU A 203 4.92 -17.82 -7.29
N ALA A 204 3.66 -17.54 -6.92
CA ALA A 204 3.35 -16.78 -5.73
C ALA A 204 1.89 -16.95 -5.31
N THR A 205 1.57 -16.47 -4.11
CA THR A 205 0.19 -16.21 -3.69
C THR A 205 -0.03 -14.72 -3.42
N HIS A 206 -1.27 -14.27 -3.61
CA HIS A 206 -1.75 -12.98 -3.11
C HIS A 206 -2.89 -13.20 -2.12
N GLU A 207 -2.71 -12.73 -0.89
CA GLU A 207 -3.71 -12.81 0.18
C GLU A 207 -4.48 -11.48 0.27
N THR A 208 -5.68 -11.43 -0.31
CA THR A 208 -6.48 -10.20 -0.40
C THR A 208 -6.75 -9.55 0.96
N HIS A 209 -7.14 -10.34 1.98
CA HIS A 209 -7.41 -9.83 3.33
C HIS A 209 -6.17 -9.20 3.98
N ALA A 210 -4.97 -9.70 3.67
CA ALA A 210 -3.72 -9.19 4.22
C ALA A 210 -3.04 -8.18 3.31
N SER A 211 -3.57 -7.95 2.09
CA SER A 211 -2.92 -7.14 1.04
C SER A 211 -1.45 -7.53 0.86
N ARG A 212 -1.19 -8.83 0.76
CA ARG A 212 0.16 -9.40 0.84
C ARG A 212 0.46 -10.30 -0.35
N PHE A 213 1.63 -10.11 -0.93
CA PHE A 213 2.22 -11.00 -1.93
C PHE A 213 3.30 -11.87 -1.28
N THR A 214 3.35 -13.14 -1.65
CA THR A 214 4.34 -14.11 -1.14
C THR A 214 4.84 -14.98 -2.27
N TRP A 215 6.15 -14.98 -2.51
CA TRP A 215 6.77 -15.89 -3.47
C TRP A 215 6.79 -17.33 -2.94
N HIS A 216 6.52 -18.27 -3.84
CA HIS A 216 6.67 -19.72 -3.59
C HIS A 216 7.62 -20.38 -4.59
N SER A 217 8.02 -19.68 -5.65
CA SER A 217 8.93 -20.21 -6.66
C SER A 217 10.23 -20.73 -6.03
N PRO A 218 10.70 -21.94 -6.38
CA PRO A 218 11.86 -22.58 -5.75
C PRO A 218 13.19 -21.85 -6.01
N ARG A 219 13.22 -20.98 -7.02
CA ARG A 219 14.33 -20.06 -7.30
C ARG A 219 13.75 -18.70 -7.69
N PRO A 220 14.42 -17.59 -7.34
CA PRO A 220 14.01 -16.28 -7.79
C PRO A 220 13.89 -16.23 -9.32
N VAL A 221 12.83 -15.59 -9.80
CA VAL A 221 12.55 -15.37 -11.23
C VAL A 221 13.64 -14.52 -11.89
N GLY A 222 14.22 -13.58 -11.14
CA GLY A 222 15.30 -12.70 -11.57
C GLY A 222 16.10 -12.16 -10.38
N SER A 223 17.08 -11.29 -10.64
CA SER A 223 17.98 -10.73 -9.61
C SER A 223 17.46 -9.47 -8.92
N GLU A 224 16.37 -8.88 -9.42
CA GLU A 224 15.84 -7.61 -8.96
C GLU A 224 15.09 -7.74 -7.64
N THR A 225 15.06 -6.65 -6.86
CA THR A 225 14.52 -6.62 -5.49
C THR A 225 13.11 -7.20 -5.39
N VAL A 226 12.24 -6.96 -6.38
CA VAL A 226 10.88 -7.52 -6.39
C VAL A 226 10.85 -9.06 -6.40
N PHE A 227 11.81 -9.71 -7.07
CA PHE A 227 11.93 -11.17 -7.12
C PHE A 227 12.70 -11.77 -5.94
N GLN A 228 13.54 -10.96 -5.29
CA GLN A 228 14.38 -11.37 -4.15
C GLN A 228 13.69 -11.15 -2.80
N THR A 229 12.66 -10.30 -2.74
CA THR A 229 11.93 -10.00 -1.51
C THR A 229 10.83 -11.04 -1.28
N PRO A 230 10.96 -11.96 -0.29
CA PRO A 230 10.08 -13.13 -0.19
C PRO A 230 8.59 -12.78 0.00
N THR A 231 8.31 -11.71 0.74
CA THR A 231 6.96 -11.20 0.96
C THR A 231 6.94 -9.68 1.07
N PHE A 232 5.89 -9.05 0.57
CA PHE A 232 5.70 -7.60 0.65
C PHE A 232 4.22 -7.21 0.54
N ALA A 233 3.91 -6.00 1.00
CA ALA A 233 2.58 -5.41 0.89
C ALA A 233 2.28 -5.07 -0.58
N SER A 234 1.07 -5.36 -1.04
CA SER A 234 0.67 -5.11 -2.42
C SER A 234 -0.85 -5.06 -2.54
N THR A 235 -1.33 -4.36 -3.57
CA THR A 235 -2.72 -4.56 -4.02
C THR A 235 -2.81 -5.80 -4.90
N PHE A 236 -4.03 -6.27 -5.13
CA PHE A 236 -4.28 -7.32 -6.09
C PHE A 236 -3.79 -6.94 -7.50
N ASP A 237 -4.05 -5.71 -7.96
CA ASP A 237 -3.60 -5.23 -9.27
C ASP A 237 -2.07 -5.24 -9.40
N ALA A 238 -1.36 -4.76 -8.37
CA ALA A 238 0.10 -4.80 -8.35
C ALA A 238 0.63 -6.24 -8.32
N SER A 239 -0.06 -7.14 -7.63
CA SER A 239 0.28 -8.57 -7.61
C SER A 239 0.09 -9.23 -8.97
N MET A 240 -0.97 -8.88 -9.70
CA MET A 240 -1.18 -9.34 -11.07
C MET A 240 -0.10 -8.78 -12.00
N GLU A 241 0.26 -7.50 -11.86
CA GLU A 241 1.34 -6.90 -12.64
C GLU A 241 2.68 -7.62 -12.42
N VAL A 242 3.03 -7.92 -11.16
CA VAL A 242 4.20 -8.73 -10.82
C VAL A 242 4.09 -10.15 -11.39
N GLY A 243 2.91 -10.79 -11.34
CA GLY A 243 2.68 -12.09 -11.95
C GLY A 243 2.93 -12.10 -13.45
N PHE A 244 2.40 -11.11 -14.18
CA PHE A 244 2.63 -10.95 -15.61
C PHE A 244 4.08 -10.61 -15.94
N LEU A 245 4.73 -9.80 -15.13
CA LEU A 245 6.16 -9.51 -15.24
C LEU A 245 6.99 -10.80 -15.09
N SER A 246 6.69 -11.64 -14.10
CA SER A 246 7.35 -12.94 -13.91
C SER A 246 7.16 -13.87 -15.09
N CYS A 247 5.93 -13.99 -15.61
CA CYS A 247 5.68 -14.75 -16.82
C CYS A 247 6.48 -14.19 -18.01
N ALA A 248 6.61 -12.87 -18.12
CA ALA A 248 7.38 -12.23 -19.20
C ALA A 248 8.88 -12.49 -19.09
N ALA A 249 9.42 -12.53 -17.87
CA ALA A 249 10.80 -12.84 -17.57
C ALA A 249 11.13 -14.33 -17.80
N LEU A 250 10.17 -15.22 -17.52
CA LEU A 250 10.33 -16.68 -17.66
C LEU A 250 9.99 -17.22 -19.05
N ASP A 251 9.62 -16.37 -20.02
CA ASP A 251 9.09 -16.81 -21.32
C ASP A 251 7.84 -17.71 -21.22
N ALA A 252 7.02 -17.52 -20.18
CA ALA A 252 5.76 -18.25 -20.02
C ALA A 252 4.70 -17.79 -21.03
N GLU A 253 3.77 -18.66 -21.38
CA GLU A 253 2.74 -18.38 -22.39
C GLU A 253 1.58 -17.57 -21.79
N TRP A 254 1.19 -17.87 -20.55
CA TRP A 254 0.13 -17.16 -19.83
C TRP A 254 0.30 -17.34 -18.32
N LEU A 255 -0.34 -16.45 -17.56
CA LEU A 255 -0.49 -16.53 -16.11
C LEU A 255 -1.83 -17.18 -15.78
N PHE A 256 -1.81 -18.31 -15.07
CA PHE A 256 -2.96 -18.92 -14.44
C PHE A 256 -3.15 -18.32 -13.05
N VAL A 257 -4.37 -17.86 -12.77
CA VAL A 257 -4.76 -17.25 -11.50
C VAL A 257 -6.03 -17.91 -11.02
N GLN A 258 -6.01 -18.52 -9.84
CA GLN A 258 -7.17 -19.16 -9.24
C GLN A 258 -7.22 -18.96 -7.73
N PRO A 259 -8.42 -18.93 -7.13
CA PRO A 259 -8.54 -18.94 -5.68
C PRO A 259 -8.03 -20.27 -5.13
N TYR A 260 -7.26 -20.23 -4.03
CA TYR A 260 -6.79 -21.44 -3.33
C TYR A 260 -7.36 -21.57 -1.91
N ASP A 261 -8.05 -20.55 -1.42
CA ASP A 261 -8.73 -20.55 -0.13
C ASP A 261 -10.08 -19.80 -0.18
N ASP A 262 -10.89 -19.97 0.87
CA ASP A 262 -12.19 -19.31 1.01
C ASP A 262 -12.08 -17.83 1.44
N ARG A 263 -10.87 -17.31 1.66
CA ARG A 263 -10.60 -15.94 2.12
C ARG A 263 -10.22 -15.01 0.96
N GLY A 264 -10.34 -15.48 -0.27
CA GLY A 264 -10.00 -14.73 -1.48
C GLY A 264 -8.49 -14.69 -1.77
N GLY A 265 -7.72 -15.60 -1.19
CA GLY A 265 -6.33 -15.85 -1.55
C GLY A 265 -6.25 -16.40 -2.97
N GLN A 266 -5.30 -15.88 -3.75
CA GLN A 266 -5.09 -16.23 -5.16
C GLN A 266 -3.74 -16.89 -5.34
N LEU A 267 -3.70 -17.99 -6.09
CA LEU A 267 -2.48 -18.66 -6.53
C LEU A 267 -2.13 -18.14 -7.92
N LEU A 268 -0.86 -17.78 -8.12
CA LEU A 268 -0.31 -17.32 -9.40
C LEU A 268 0.65 -18.39 -9.93
N VAL A 269 0.38 -18.88 -11.14
CA VAL A 269 1.15 -19.95 -11.77
C VAL A 269 1.53 -19.54 -13.19
N ALA A 270 2.82 -19.59 -13.52
CA ALA A 270 3.31 -19.42 -14.88
C ALA A 270 3.09 -20.74 -15.65
N VAL A 271 2.40 -20.67 -16.79
CA VAL A 271 2.12 -21.85 -17.60
C VAL A 271 2.91 -21.79 -18.90
N PHE A 272 3.59 -22.89 -19.22
CA PHE A 272 4.44 -23.08 -20.38
C PHE A 272 3.77 -23.99 -21.41
N ARG A 273 4.31 -23.99 -22.63
CA ARG A 273 3.98 -24.99 -23.65
C ARG A 273 4.59 -26.35 -23.33
#